data_AF-A0A8S4FZP2-F1
#
_entry.id   AF-A0A8S4FZP2-F1
#
_cell.length_a   1.000
_cell.length_b   1.000
_cell.length_c   1.000
_cell.angle_alpha   90.00
_cell.angle_beta   90.00
_cell.angle_gamma   90.00
#
_symmetry.space_group_name_H-M   'P 1'
#
loop_
_entity.id
_entity.type
_entity.pdbx_description
1 polymer ?
#
loop_
_entity_poly.entity_id
_entity_poly.type
_entity_poly.pdbx_seq_one_letter_code
_entity_poly.pdbx_strand_id
1 'polypeptide(L)'
;MAAALANDSPKYRNSLICCSPRSVDIESKSPSSSSTSGCVSADDSYDSNCIPKSIANKKLKIHSSATREELEKAITQSKELILSSAQCSDERKWLVRYLVELRLRLEDLKENDGQPRLGVSIKGHHFKQQIAPANRKQYCDHCSGVIWSIVQGSYICDNCDYLCHYKCVDHICRVCAHVVMTEKGQFEMSICPEKGLAAQDYKCAECHTALTFKDSWNEPRLCDYTGLYFCATCHWNDMSAIPARVIHNWDWEKRYISRLAYQMLTLSWDRPYIDVESINSKLFNFIAELEWVHKMRKGLEWMRRYLCACSSGTSLLSPLFVQLGDVNKKYSMSHLQAINDGTLETQLTELTEVCRSHITSCALCSGKGYLCEVCGNNEVLYPFDSGAILCNECNSMYHRGCWLRKGQICLKCQRLQERKQNAPSEDQPDTQVECEYDIDKFVE
;
A
#
# COMPACT_ATOMS: atom_id res chain seq x y z
N MET A 1 16.81 23.02 32.35
CA MET A 1 16.27 24.23 31.70
C MET A 1 15.94 23.83 30.27
N ALA A 2 14.70 23.40 30.05
CA ALA A 2 13.64 24.18 29.37
C ALA A 2 13.75 23.95 27.85
N ALA A 3 12.91 23.12 27.23
CA ALA A 3 11.48 23.31 26.93
C ALA A 3 11.21 24.34 25.81
N ALA A 4 10.34 23.94 24.87
CA ALA A 4 9.77 24.66 23.71
C ALA A 4 10.76 24.87 22.54
N LEU A 5 10.43 24.47 21.30
CA LEU A 5 9.20 24.80 20.56
C LEU A 5 8.69 23.62 19.71
N ALA A 6 7.41 23.32 19.88
CA ALA A 6 6.57 22.66 18.88
C ALA A 6 5.98 23.73 17.96
N ASN A 7 5.89 23.42 16.66
CA ASN A 7 4.80 23.74 15.72
C ASN A 7 5.35 23.75 14.29
N ASP A 8 5.00 22.72 13.51
CA ASP A 8 4.48 22.90 12.16
C ASP A 8 4.03 21.54 11.58
N SER A 9 2.74 21.26 11.71
CA SER A 9 2.06 20.22 10.92
C SER A 9 1.84 20.74 9.50
N PRO A 10 2.26 20.03 8.45
CA PRO A 10 1.88 20.39 7.09
C PRO A 10 0.39 20.08 6.87
N LYS A 11 -0.37 21.15 6.68
CA LYS A 11 -1.78 21.13 6.23
C LYS A 11 -1.85 20.51 4.83
N TYR A 12 -2.32 19.26 4.73
CA TYR A 12 -2.83 18.71 3.47
C TYR A 12 -4.18 19.38 3.16
N ARG A 13 -4.16 20.45 2.35
CA ARG A 13 -5.33 20.96 1.63
C ARG A 13 -5.13 20.64 0.15
N ASN A 14 -6.19 20.11 -0.47
CA ASN A 14 -6.37 19.72 -1.87
C ASN A 14 -6.18 18.23 -2.18
N SER A 15 -7.01 17.38 -1.56
CA SER A 15 -7.45 16.14 -2.22
C SER A 15 -8.70 16.44 -3.04
N LEU A 16 -8.56 16.32 -4.36
CA LEU A 16 -9.66 16.36 -5.31
C LEU A 16 -10.59 15.16 -5.06
N ILE A 17 -11.87 15.45 -5.11
CA ILE A 17 -13.04 14.58 -4.95
C ILE A 17 -12.89 13.34 -5.85
N CYS A 18 -12.79 12.16 -5.23
CA CYS A 18 -13.05 10.88 -5.90
C CYS A 18 -14.44 10.39 -5.48
N CYS A 19 -15.34 10.32 -6.46
CA CYS A 19 -16.68 9.76 -6.31
C CYS A 19 -16.60 8.24 -6.03
N SER A 20 -17.21 7.79 -4.94
CA SER A 20 -17.48 6.36 -4.70
C SER A 20 -18.61 5.86 -5.62
N PRO A 21 -18.47 4.71 -6.29
CA PRO A 21 -19.62 4.01 -6.84
C PRO A 21 -20.36 3.27 -5.73
N ARG A 22 -21.68 3.45 -5.67
CA ARG A 22 -22.61 2.66 -4.84
C ARG A 22 -22.51 1.18 -5.19
N SER A 23 -22.33 0.34 -4.18
CA SER A 23 -22.58 -1.11 -4.24
C SER A 23 -24.07 -1.37 -4.46
N VAL A 24 -24.38 -2.25 -5.40
CA VAL A 24 -25.71 -2.82 -5.58
C VAL A 24 -25.60 -4.30 -5.22
N ASP A 25 -26.38 -4.71 -4.23
CA ASP A 25 -26.48 -6.09 -3.75
C ASP A 25 -27.06 -7.01 -4.84
N ILE A 26 -26.44 -8.17 -5.03
CA ILE A 26 -27.08 -9.30 -5.71
C ILE A 26 -26.85 -10.57 -4.87
N GLU A 27 -27.97 -11.15 -4.46
CA GLU A 27 -28.12 -12.31 -3.59
C GLU A 27 -27.46 -13.59 -4.13
N SER A 28 -26.99 -14.37 -3.17
CA SER A 28 -26.45 -15.72 -3.29
C SER A 28 -27.48 -16.77 -3.72
N LYS A 29 -27.09 -17.66 -4.64
CA LYS A 29 -27.55 -19.06 -4.65
C LYS A 29 -26.39 -20.01 -4.97
N SER A 30 -26.12 -20.92 -4.04
CA SER A 30 -25.28 -22.12 -4.22
C SER A 30 -26.08 -23.22 -4.96
N PRO A 31 -25.38 -24.15 -5.62
CA PRO A 31 -25.28 -25.48 -5.03
C PRO A 31 -23.91 -26.17 -5.17
N SER A 32 -23.74 -27.17 -4.33
CA SER A 32 -22.60 -28.08 -4.14
C SER A 32 -22.45 -29.12 -5.27
N SER A 33 -21.21 -29.44 -5.65
CA SER A 33 -20.60 -30.80 -5.61
C SER A 33 -19.34 -30.92 -6.49
N SER A 34 -18.52 -31.90 -6.11
CA SER A 34 -17.12 -32.20 -6.40
C SER A 34 -16.79 -32.56 -7.85
N SER A 35 -15.62 -32.15 -8.36
CA SER A 35 -14.51 -33.03 -8.82
C SER A 35 -13.53 -32.32 -9.76
N THR A 36 -12.25 -32.66 -9.57
CA THR A 36 -11.04 -32.45 -10.37
C THR A 36 -11.19 -32.20 -11.89
N SER A 37 -10.53 -31.15 -12.41
CA SER A 37 -9.67 -31.12 -13.62
C SER A 37 -9.61 -29.70 -14.20
N GLY A 38 -8.47 -29.35 -14.80
CA GLY A 38 -8.04 -27.98 -15.00
C GLY A 38 -8.72 -27.19 -16.12
N CYS A 39 -8.63 -25.87 -15.96
CA CYS A 39 -8.38 -24.89 -17.02
C CYS A 39 -8.27 -23.52 -16.35
N VAL A 40 -7.05 -23.10 -16.01
CA VAL A 40 -6.79 -21.70 -15.67
C VAL A 40 -6.91 -20.89 -16.96
N SER A 41 -8.04 -20.21 -17.13
CA SER A 41 -8.12 -19.12 -18.11
C SER A 41 -7.28 -17.98 -17.56
N ALA A 42 -6.05 -17.90 -18.07
CA ALA A 42 -5.16 -16.78 -17.86
C ALA A 42 -5.60 -15.66 -18.81
N ASP A 43 -6.35 -14.70 -18.28
CA ASP A 43 -6.40 -13.36 -18.87
C ASP A 43 -6.77 -12.39 -17.76
N ASP A 44 -5.73 -11.82 -17.14
CA ASP A 44 -5.70 -10.44 -16.62
C ASP A 44 -4.30 -10.15 -16.07
N SER A 45 -3.32 -10.15 -16.98
CA SER A 45 -2.02 -9.56 -16.71
C SER A 45 -2.10 -8.06 -16.96
N TYR A 46 -2.44 -7.30 -15.92
CA TYR A 46 -2.36 -5.83 -15.90
C TYR A 46 -0.90 -5.38 -16.05
N ASP A 47 -0.48 -5.12 -17.28
CA ASP A 47 0.86 -4.65 -17.61
C ASP A 47 0.88 -3.12 -17.60
N SER A 48 1.11 -2.52 -16.42
CA SER A 48 1.19 -1.05 -16.23
C SER A 48 2.29 -0.36 -17.04
N ASN A 49 3.18 -1.13 -17.68
CA ASN A 49 4.27 -0.60 -18.50
C ASN A 49 3.98 -0.68 -20.01
N CYS A 50 2.86 -1.28 -20.41
CA CYS A 50 2.53 -1.42 -21.82
C CYS A 50 1.66 -0.25 -22.29
N ILE A 51 2.07 0.39 -23.39
CA ILE A 51 1.13 1.16 -24.21
C ILE A 51 -0.07 0.23 -24.48
N PRO A 52 -1.32 0.62 -24.17
CA PRO A 52 -2.47 -0.22 -24.46
C PRO A 52 -2.39 -0.76 -25.90
N LYS A 53 -2.65 -2.06 -26.11
CA LYS A 53 -2.51 -2.68 -27.44
C LYS A 53 -3.28 -1.92 -28.53
N SER A 54 -4.38 -1.23 -28.17
CA SER A 54 -5.16 -0.34 -29.06
C SER A 54 -4.41 0.92 -29.53
N ILE A 55 -3.40 1.37 -28.79
CA ILE A 55 -2.62 2.60 -29.04
C ILE A 55 -1.25 2.30 -29.66
N ALA A 56 -0.68 1.11 -29.42
CA ALA A 56 0.64 0.73 -29.95
C ALA A 56 0.74 0.88 -31.49
N ASN A 57 -0.38 0.68 -32.20
CA ASN A 57 -0.47 0.80 -33.65
C ASN A 57 -0.65 2.24 -34.17
N LYS A 58 -0.88 3.23 -33.29
CA LYS A 58 -1.24 4.62 -33.68
C LYS A 58 -0.02 5.54 -33.92
N LYS A 59 1.22 5.02 -33.92
CA LYS A 59 2.48 5.77 -34.18
C LYS A 59 2.61 7.11 -33.42
N LEU A 60 2.15 7.18 -32.17
CA LEU A 60 2.24 8.39 -31.32
C LEU A 60 3.64 8.58 -30.68
N LYS A 61 4.71 8.03 -31.26
CA LYS A 61 6.07 8.22 -30.71
C LYS A 61 6.66 9.49 -31.30
N ILE A 62 6.75 10.53 -30.48
CA ILE A 62 7.51 11.74 -30.81
C ILE A 62 8.97 11.53 -30.41
N HIS A 63 9.87 11.84 -31.34
CA HIS A 63 11.31 11.68 -31.13
C HIS A 63 11.86 12.70 -30.13
N SER A 64 13.01 12.38 -29.51
CA SER A 64 13.70 13.26 -28.55
C SER A 64 14.02 14.66 -29.10
N SER A 65 14.19 14.75 -30.43
CA SER A 65 14.57 15.96 -31.18
C SER A 65 13.38 16.68 -31.82
N ALA A 66 12.15 16.39 -31.41
CA ALA A 66 10.98 16.92 -32.10
C ALA A 66 10.89 18.43 -32.05
N THR A 67 10.54 19.03 -33.18
CA THR A 67 10.41 20.48 -33.29
C THR A 67 9.16 20.97 -32.56
N ARG A 68 9.12 22.28 -32.28
CA ARG A 68 7.95 22.94 -31.70
C ARG A 68 6.67 22.62 -32.49
N GLU A 69 6.77 22.66 -33.82
CA GLU A 69 5.65 22.41 -34.74
C GLU A 69 5.16 20.95 -34.67
N GLU A 70 6.07 19.99 -34.55
CA GLU A 70 5.75 18.57 -34.39
C GLU A 70 5.02 18.30 -33.07
N LEU A 71 5.43 18.97 -31.99
CA LEU A 71 4.77 18.87 -30.68
C LEU A 71 3.37 19.48 -30.70
N GLU A 72 3.19 20.67 -31.30
CA GLU A 72 1.89 21.31 -31.45
C GLU A 72 0.91 20.43 -32.26
N LYS A 73 1.40 19.79 -33.33
CA LYS A 73 0.63 18.83 -34.13
C LYS A 73 0.20 17.61 -33.31
N ALA A 74 1.12 17.03 -32.54
CA ALA A 74 0.81 15.86 -31.74
C ALA A 74 -0.11 16.16 -30.55
N ILE A 75 -0.04 17.37 -29.97
CA ILE A 75 -1.00 17.84 -28.96
C ILE A 75 -2.41 17.86 -29.53
N THR A 76 -2.56 18.37 -30.76
CA THR A 76 -3.85 18.43 -31.45
C THR A 76 -4.40 17.04 -31.71
N GLN A 77 -3.56 16.15 -32.29
CA GLN A 77 -3.93 14.75 -32.52
C GLN A 77 -4.31 14.02 -31.22
N SER A 78 -3.60 14.28 -30.11
CA SER A 78 -3.89 13.66 -28.81
C SER A 78 -5.22 14.15 -28.24
N LYS A 79 -5.56 15.43 -28.38
CA LYS A 79 -6.87 15.97 -27.96
C LYS A 79 -8.01 15.29 -28.71
N GLU A 80 -7.88 15.13 -30.03
CA GLU A 80 -8.88 14.45 -30.87
C GLU A 80 -9.07 12.99 -30.45
N LEU A 81 -7.97 12.27 -30.20
CA LEU A 81 -8.03 10.89 -29.74
C LEU A 81 -8.72 10.78 -28.38
N ILE A 82 -8.47 11.69 -27.44
CA ILE A 82 -9.15 11.73 -26.13
C ILE A 82 -10.66 11.91 -26.30
N LEU A 83 -11.07 12.82 -27.19
CA LEU A 83 -12.49 13.09 -27.44
C LEU A 83 -13.19 11.88 -28.09
N SER A 84 -12.48 11.15 -28.95
CA SER A 84 -13.00 9.93 -29.61
C SER A 84 -12.98 8.67 -28.71
N SER A 85 -12.27 8.71 -27.59
CA SER A 85 -12.11 7.57 -26.68
C SER A 85 -13.24 7.48 -25.64
N ALA A 86 -13.63 6.24 -25.30
CA ALA A 86 -14.66 5.98 -24.31
C ALA A 86 -14.32 6.61 -22.94
N GLN A 87 -15.34 7.15 -22.27
CA GLN A 87 -15.17 7.77 -20.95
C GLN A 87 -14.62 6.74 -19.94
N CYS A 88 -13.70 7.20 -19.08
CA CYS A 88 -13.03 6.39 -18.06
C CYS A 88 -12.22 5.18 -18.56
N SER A 89 -12.05 5.00 -19.88
CA SER A 89 -11.21 3.93 -20.43
C SER A 89 -9.72 4.14 -20.12
N ASP A 90 -8.97 3.05 -20.04
CA ASP A 90 -7.52 3.11 -19.82
C ASP A 90 -6.79 3.76 -21.00
N GLU A 91 -7.32 3.63 -22.22
CA GLU A 91 -6.85 4.38 -23.39
C GLU A 91 -6.99 5.89 -23.17
N ARG A 92 -8.13 6.35 -22.66
CA ARG A 92 -8.34 7.77 -22.35
C ARG A 92 -7.39 8.26 -21.25
N LYS A 93 -7.21 7.48 -20.17
CA LYS A 93 -6.27 7.83 -19.09
C LYS A 93 -4.85 7.97 -19.62
N TRP A 94 -4.39 7.03 -20.45
CA TRP A 94 -3.08 7.08 -21.10
C TRP A 94 -2.94 8.30 -22.00
N LEU A 95 -3.93 8.56 -22.88
CA LEU A 95 -3.90 9.70 -23.79
C LEU A 95 -3.88 11.04 -23.06
N VAL A 96 -4.60 11.16 -21.93
CA VAL A 96 -4.56 12.36 -21.08
C VAL A 96 -3.16 12.57 -20.50
N ARG A 97 -2.53 11.52 -19.97
CA ARG A 97 -1.14 11.60 -19.47
C ARG A 97 -0.16 11.99 -20.57
N TYR A 98 -0.30 11.39 -21.75
CA TYR A 98 0.50 11.71 -22.92
C TYR A 98 0.31 13.16 -23.37
N LEU A 99 -0.93 13.67 -23.40
CA LEU A 99 -1.22 15.07 -23.71
C LEU A 99 -0.57 16.04 -22.70
N VAL A 100 -0.58 15.71 -21.40
CA VAL A 100 0.12 16.50 -20.37
C VAL A 100 1.63 16.51 -20.64
N GLU A 101 2.23 15.35 -20.92
CA GLU A 101 3.64 15.21 -21.28
C GLU A 101 4.01 16.09 -22.50
N LEU A 102 3.18 16.08 -23.55
CA LEU A 102 3.39 16.90 -24.73
C LEU A 102 3.33 18.41 -24.45
N ARG A 103 2.38 18.84 -23.62
CA ARG A 103 2.22 20.26 -23.27
C ARG A 103 3.40 20.77 -22.43
N LEU A 104 3.85 19.98 -21.46
CA LEU A 104 5.03 20.30 -20.66
C LEU A 104 6.26 20.43 -21.55
N ARG A 105 6.46 19.47 -22.46
CA ARG A 105 7.58 19.50 -23.41
C ARG A 105 7.55 20.68 -24.38
N LEU A 106 6.35 21.09 -24.82
CA LEU A 106 6.19 22.29 -25.64
C LEU A 106 6.55 23.56 -24.87
N GLU A 107 6.19 23.63 -23.58
CA GLU A 107 6.54 24.77 -22.72
C GLU A 107 8.05 24.83 -22.47
N ASP A 108 8.68 23.69 -22.18
CA ASP A 108 10.14 23.58 -21.98
C ASP A 108 10.94 24.12 -23.18
N LEU A 109 10.46 23.89 -24.41
CA LEU A 109 11.09 24.40 -25.64
C LEU A 109 10.90 25.90 -25.84
N LYS A 110 9.82 26.49 -25.32
CA LYS A 110 9.61 27.95 -25.38
C LYS A 110 10.52 28.70 -24.42
N GLU A 111 10.80 28.13 -23.25
CA GLU A 111 11.53 28.81 -22.19
C GLU A 111 13.05 28.77 -22.36
N ASN A 112 13.62 27.78 -23.08
CA ASN A 112 15.05 27.47 -22.92
C ASN A 112 16.01 27.81 -24.06
N ASP A 113 15.60 28.07 -25.31
CA ASP A 113 16.47 28.52 -26.44
C ASP A 113 17.95 28.03 -26.41
N GLY A 114 18.20 26.75 -26.06
CA GLY A 114 19.54 26.13 -25.96
C GLY A 114 20.24 26.11 -24.58
N GLN A 115 19.66 26.65 -23.52
CA GLN A 115 20.18 26.57 -22.14
C GLN A 115 19.76 25.26 -21.42
N PRO A 116 20.55 24.77 -20.43
CA PRO A 116 20.21 23.58 -19.66
C PRO A 116 18.90 23.78 -18.89
N ARG A 117 17.94 22.87 -19.11
CA ARG A 117 16.61 22.93 -18.47
C ARG A 117 16.76 22.81 -16.95
N LEU A 118 16.25 23.79 -16.19
CA LEU A 118 16.26 23.79 -14.72
C LEU A 118 15.43 22.64 -14.13
N GLY A 119 14.36 22.23 -14.82
CA GLY A 119 13.57 21.05 -14.53
C GLY A 119 13.05 20.41 -15.81
N VAL A 120 12.83 19.09 -15.80
CA VAL A 120 12.31 18.34 -16.96
C VAL A 120 11.26 17.34 -16.49
N SER A 121 10.13 17.26 -17.18
CA SER A 121 9.10 16.25 -16.89
C SER A 121 8.92 15.29 -18.07
N ILE A 122 9.18 13.99 -17.84
CA ILE A 122 9.08 12.96 -18.88
C ILE A 122 8.70 11.61 -18.26
N LYS A 123 7.78 10.86 -18.87
CA LYS A 123 7.30 9.55 -18.37
C LYS A 123 6.92 9.53 -16.87
N GLY A 124 6.36 10.63 -16.37
CA GLY A 124 5.96 10.79 -14.97
C GLY A 124 7.10 11.08 -13.99
N HIS A 125 8.34 11.22 -14.48
CA HIS A 125 9.46 11.72 -13.69
C HIS A 125 9.42 13.24 -13.65
N HIS A 126 9.72 13.80 -12.48
CA HIS A 126 9.95 15.23 -12.30
C HIS A 126 11.42 15.42 -11.96
N PHE A 127 12.21 15.74 -12.98
CA PHE A 127 13.65 15.87 -12.87
C PHE A 127 14.06 17.26 -12.42
N LYS A 128 15.01 17.30 -11.49
CA LYS A 128 15.79 18.49 -11.15
C LYS A 128 17.25 18.28 -11.47
N GLN A 129 17.93 19.36 -11.83
CA GLN A 129 19.37 19.36 -12.00
C GLN A 129 20.05 18.98 -10.68
N GLN A 130 20.95 18.00 -10.72
CA GLN A 130 21.82 17.69 -9.60
C GLN A 130 22.95 18.72 -9.55
N ILE A 131 22.87 19.66 -8.61
CA ILE A 131 23.84 20.76 -8.44
C ILE A 131 25.02 20.33 -7.57
N ALA A 132 24.78 19.46 -6.59
CA ALA A 132 25.81 19.00 -5.66
C ALA A 132 26.53 17.75 -6.21
N PRO A 133 27.88 17.74 -6.24
CA PRO A 133 28.63 16.54 -6.60
C PRO A 133 28.39 15.46 -5.54
N ALA A 134 28.09 14.24 -5.98
CA ALA A 134 27.97 13.11 -5.07
C ALA A 134 29.36 12.58 -4.71
N ASN A 135 29.57 12.26 -3.43
CA ASN A 135 30.81 11.65 -2.94
C ASN A 135 30.96 10.17 -3.36
N ARG A 136 29.95 9.58 -3.99
CA ARG A 136 29.92 8.18 -4.42
C ARG A 136 29.80 8.10 -5.94
N LYS A 137 30.36 7.04 -6.52
CA LYS A 137 30.18 6.73 -7.95
C LYS A 137 28.69 6.56 -8.24
N GLN A 138 28.19 7.38 -9.17
CA GLN A 138 26.81 7.34 -9.63
C GLN A 138 26.76 6.75 -11.05
N TYR A 139 25.66 6.08 -11.37
CA TYR A 139 25.41 5.46 -12.67
C TYR A 139 24.07 5.95 -13.21
N CYS A 140 24.02 6.18 -14.51
CA CYS A 140 22.81 6.59 -15.20
C CYS A 140 21.85 5.40 -15.32
N ASP A 141 20.63 5.51 -14.78
CA ASP A 141 19.57 4.50 -14.86
C ASP A 141 19.13 4.19 -16.30
N HIS A 142 19.40 5.08 -17.25
CA HIS A 142 19.08 4.88 -18.67
C HIS A 142 20.16 4.10 -19.43
N CYS A 143 21.43 4.48 -19.31
CA CYS A 143 22.52 3.91 -20.13
C CYS A 143 23.51 3.03 -19.34
N SER A 144 23.34 2.92 -18.02
CA SER A 144 24.25 2.27 -17.07
C SER A 144 25.69 2.83 -17.06
N GLY A 145 25.94 3.92 -17.76
CA GLY A 145 27.23 4.60 -17.78
C GLY A 145 27.47 5.39 -16.49
N VAL A 146 28.74 5.51 -16.09
CA VAL A 146 29.16 6.33 -14.94
C VAL A 146 28.80 7.80 -15.18
N ILE A 147 28.25 8.45 -14.16
CA ILE A 147 28.03 9.90 -14.12
C ILE A 147 29.22 10.52 -13.38
N TRP A 148 30.04 11.27 -14.12
CA TRP A 148 31.16 11.99 -13.55
C TRP A 148 30.69 13.37 -13.07
N SER A 149 30.16 13.47 -11.85
CA SER A 149 29.44 14.65 -11.34
C SER A 149 30.21 15.98 -11.38
N ILE A 150 31.53 15.95 -11.57
CA ILE A 150 32.39 17.14 -11.71
C ILE A 150 32.35 17.71 -13.13
N VAL A 151 32.19 16.86 -14.14
CA VAL A 151 32.31 17.22 -15.58
C VAL A 151 31.04 16.94 -16.38
N GLN A 152 30.08 16.21 -15.81
CA GLN A 152 28.82 15.86 -16.45
C GLN A 152 27.64 16.34 -15.61
N GLY A 153 26.74 17.08 -16.24
CA GLY A 153 25.43 17.38 -15.68
C GLY A 153 24.56 16.12 -15.62
N SER A 154 23.79 16.00 -14.55
CA SER A 154 22.82 14.92 -14.35
C SER A 154 21.52 15.42 -13.76
N TYR A 155 20.46 14.70 -14.08
CA TYR A 155 19.11 14.93 -13.58
C TYR A 155 18.75 13.82 -12.61
N ILE A 156 18.11 14.18 -11.50
CA ILE A 156 17.53 13.24 -10.54
C ILE A 156 16.03 13.49 -10.42
N CYS A 157 15.25 12.41 -10.43
CA CYS A 157 13.80 12.48 -10.26
C CYS A 157 13.45 12.62 -8.78
N ASP A 158 12.69 13.65 -8.42
CA ASP A 158 12.29 13.94 -7.04
C ASP A 158 11.41 12.86 -6.39
N ASN A 159 10.80 11.98 -7.20
CA ASN A 159 9.81 11.03 -6.71
C ASN A 159 10.32 9.59 -6.63
N CYS A 160 11.32 9.20 -7.44
CA CYS A 160 11.80 7.83 -7.48
C CYS A 160 13.32 7.67 -7.55
N ASP A 161 14.05 8.77 -7.39
CA ASP A 161 15.53 8.81 -7.42
C ASP A 161 16.14 8.27 -8.72
N TYR A 162 15.36 8.20 -9.81
CA TYR A 162 15.88 7.87 -11.13
C TYR A 162 16.92 8.92 -11.52
N LEU A 163 18.12 8.49 -11.86
CA LEU A 163 19.26 9.35 -12.13
C LEU A 163 19.72 9.18 -13.57
N CYS A 164 19.89 10.27 -14.32
CA CYS A 164 20.37 10.18 -15.69
C CYS A 164 21.29 11.32 -16.12
N HIS A 165 22.11 11.10 -17.14
CA HIS A 165 22.83 12.19 -17.81
C HIS A 165 21.84 13.14 -18.51
N TYR A 166 22.24 14.40 -18.71
CA TYR A 166 21.46 15.34 -19.52
C TYR A 166 21.13 14.81 -20.91
N LYS A 167 22.12 14.26 -21.61
CA LYS A 167 21.93 13.67 -22.96
C LYS A 167 20.99 12.45 -22.98
N CYS A 168 20.75 11.83 -21.83
CA CYS A 168 19.94 10.63 -21.72
C CYS A 168 18.47 10.94 -21.42
N VAL A 169 18.14 12.15 -20.96
CA VAL A 169 16.81 12.48 -20.43
C VAL A 169 15.71 12.27 -21.47
N ASP A 170 15.92 12.71 -22.71
CA ASP A 170 14.91 12.60 -23.77
C ASP A 170 14.77 11.17 -24.34
N HIS A 171 15.64 10.23 -23.92
CA HIS A 171 15.65 8.83 -24.36
C HIS A 171 15.12 7.87 -23.28
N ILE A 172 14.67 8.39 -22.13
CA ILE A 172 14.12 7.58 -21.05
C ILE A 172 12.87 6.83 -21.52
N CYS A 173 12.89 5.50 -21.36
CA CYS A 173 11.74 4.63 -21.62
C CYS A 173 11.03 4.17 -20.35
N ARG A 174 11.73 4.09 -19.21
CA ARG A 174 11.18 3.65 -17.93
C ARG A 174 10.22 4.70 -17.36
N VAL A 175 8.98 4.29 -17.09
CA VAL A 175 8.01 5.11 -16.33
C VAL A 175 8.48 5.28 -14.88
N CYS A 176 8.22 6.44 -14.30
CA CYS A 176 8.57 6.73 -12.91
C CYS A 176 8.00 5.67 -11.95
N ALA A 177 8.88 5.05 -11.16
CA ALA A 177 8.49 3.96 -10.24
C ALA A 177 7.43 4.42 -9.22
N HIS A 178 7.48 5.68 -8.80
CA HIS A 178 6.47 6.29 -7.93
C HIS A 178 5.08 6.31 -8.58
N VAL A 179 5.01 6.67 -9.86
CA VAL A 179 3.76 6.70 -10.63
C VAL A 179 3.22 5.27 -10.79
N VAL A 180 4.08 4.32 -11.17
CA VAL A 180 3.69 2.90 -11.30
C VAL A 180 3.12 2.37 -9.97
N MET A 181 3.81 2.64 -8.86
CA MET A 181 3.39 2.17 -7.54
C MET A 181 2.11 2.86 -7.05
N THR A 182 1.97 4.17 -7.25
CA THR A 182 0.78 4.93 -6.82
C THR A 182 -0.46 4.49 -7.59
N GLU A 183 -0.32 4.16 -8.87
CA GLU A 183 -1.42 3.67 -9.69
C GLU A 183 -1.78 2.22 -9.40
N LYS A 184 -0.79 1.35 -9.18
CA LYS A 184 -1.03 -0.06 -8.85
C LYS A 184 -1.61 -0.20 -7.44
N GLY A 185 -1.09 0.57 -6.47
CA GLY A 185 -1.55 0.58 -5.08
C GLY A 185 -1.37 -0.73 -4.30
N GLN A 186 -0.68 -1.73 -4.89
CA GLN A 186 -0.45 -3.05 -4.30
C GLN A 186 0.81 -3.72 -4.87
N PHE A 187 1.33 -4.70 -4.13
CA PHE A 187 2.46 -5.53 -4.56
C PHE A 187 2.05 -6.64 -5.53
N GLU A 188 3.01 -7.17 -6.29
CA GLU A 188 2.87 -8.49 -6.91
C GLU A 188 2.96 -9.58 -5.83
N MET A 189 1.90 -10.37 -5.69
CA MET A 189 1.79 -11.42 -4.65
C MET A 189 1.96 -12.83 -5.21
N SER A 190 2.19 -12.98 -6.51
CA SER A 190 2.62 -14.24 -7.11
C SER A 190 4.15 -14.39 -6.95
N ILE A 191 4.62 -15.57 -6.53
CA ILE A 191 6.06 -15.83 -6.47
C ILE A 191 6.56 -16.03 -7.89
N CYS A 192 7.43 -15.12 -8.37
CA CYS A 192 8.04 -15.16 -9.70
C CYS A 192 7.06 -15.59 -10.80
N PRO A 193 6.11 -14.73 -11.20
CA PRO A 193 5.09 -15.06 -12.20
C PRO A 193 5.70 -15.11 -13.61
N GLU A 194 6.60 -16.06 -13.84
CA GLU A 194 7.38 -16.18 -15.05
C GLU A 194 6.49 -16.46 -16.26
N LYS A 195 6.62 -15.61 -17.28
CA LYS A 195 5.89 -15.79 -18.56
C LYS A 195 6.75 -16.44 -19.65
N GLY A 196 8.07 -16.46 -19.46
CA GLY A 196 9.06 -16.90 -20.43
C GLY A 196 9.47 -15.81 -21.44
N LEU A 197 10.61 -16.01 -22.08
CA LEU A 197 11.20 -15.05 -23.02
C LEU A 197 10.44 -14.98 -24.36
N ALA A 198 9.86 -16.09 -24.80
CA ALA A 198 9.06 -16.16 -26.03
C ALA A 198 7.80 -15.29 -25.95
N ALA A 199 7.16 -15.21 -24.77
CA ALA A 199 5.99 -14.35 -24.55
C ALA A 199 6.32 -12.85 -24.59
N GLN A 200 7.62 -12.49 -24.56
CA GLN A 200 8.13 -11.12 -24.64
C GLN A 200 8.79 -10.82 -26.00
N ASP A 201 8.50 -11.64 -27.02
CA ASP A 201 9.10 -11.53 -28.37
C ASP A 201 10.64 -11.48 -28.34
N TYR A 202 11.27 -12.15 -27.37
CA TYR A 202 12.71 -12.10 -27.14
C TYR A 202 13.24 -10.66 -27.00
N LYS A 203 12.50 -9.80 -26.30
CA LYS A 203 12.87 -8.41 -26.03
C LYS A 203 12.85 -8.11 -24.55
N CYS A 204 13.68 -7.15 -24.15
CA CYS A 204 13.68 -6.60 -22.80
C CYS A 204 12.30 -6.02 -22.47
N ALA A 205 11.74 -6.36 -21.31
CA ALA A 205 10.44 -5.88 -20.86
C ALA A 205 10.36 -4.35 -20.72
N GLU A 206 11.50 -3.66 -20.54
CA GLU A 206 11.55 -2.21 -20.34
C GLU A 206 11.95 -1.44 -21.60
N CYS A 207 13.13 -1.72 -22.15
CA CYS A 207 13.68 -0.95 -23.28
C CYS A 207 13.41 -1.59 -24.65
N HIS A 208 12.82 -2.78 -24.69
CA HIS A 208 12.52 -3.56 -25.89
C HIS A 208 13.72 -3.93 -26.77
N THR A 209 14.96 -3.74 -26.28
CA THR A 209 16.16 -4.28 -26.93
C THR A 209 16.05 -5.79 -27.08
N ALA A 210 16.42 -6.30 -28.25
CA ALA A 210 16.43 -7.73 -28.52
C ALA A 210 17.39 -8.46 -27.57
N LEU A 211 16.93 -9.57 -27.03
CA LEU A 211 17.59 -10.40 -26.06
C LEU A 211 18.10 -11.68 -26.73
N THR A 212 19.35 -12.05 -26.45
CA THR A 212 20.01 -13.21 -27.08
C THR A 212 20.94 -13.90 -26.08
N PHE A 213 20.96 -15.23 -26.11
CA PHE A 213 21.89 -16.04 -25.32
C PHE A 213 23.26 -16.23 -25.99
N LYS A 214 23.46 -15.66 -27.19
CA LYS A 214 24.72 -15.83 -27.94
C LYS A 214 25.85 -14.92 -27.46
N ASP A 215 25.52 -13.80 -26.85
CA ASP A 215 26.47 -12.80 -26.40
C ASP A 215 26.34 -12.60 -24.89
N SER A 216 27.41 -12.84 -24.12
CA SER A 216 27.41 -12.71 -22.65
C SER A 216 27.00 -11.32 -22.15
N TRP A 217 27.07 -10.30 -23.01
CA TRP A 217 26.71 -8.91 -22.68
C TRP A 217 25.20 -8.64 -22.79
N ASN A 218 24.46 -9.46 -23.54
CA ASN A 218 23.02 -9.36 -23.75
C ASN A 218 22.25 -10.55 -23.18
N GLU A 219 22.88 -11.31 -22.30
CA GLU A 219 22.23 -12.43 -21.64
C GLU A 219 21.00 -11.96 -20.84
N PRO A 220 19.81 -12.54 -21.09
CA PRO A 220 18.58 -12.15 -20.43
C PRO A 220 18.64 -12.38 -18.92
N ARG A 221 18.26 -11.38 -18.13
CA ARG A 221 18.15 -11.47 -16.67
C ARG A 221 16.69 -11.56 -16.26
N LEU A 222 16.33 -12.60 -15.52
CA LEU A 222 14.99 -12.78 -14.96
C LEU A 222 14.85 -11.95 -13.69
N CYS A 223 13.83 -11.11 -13.63
CA CYS A 223 13.45 -10.38 -12.43
C CYS A 223 12.48 -11.22 -11.59
N ASP A 224 12.89 -11.63 -10.39
CA ASP A 224 12.08 -12.51 -9.53
C ASP A 224 10.75 -11.86 -9.09
N TYR A 225 10.70 -10.53 -8.95
CA TYR A 225 9.48 -9.83 -8.56
C TYR A 225 8.42 -9.79 -9.66
N THR A 226 8.83 -9.65 -10.93
CA THR A 226 7.89 -9.45 -12.05
C THR A 226 7.73 -10.67 -12.94
N GLY A 227 8.63 -11.66 -12.86
CA GLY A 227 8.65 -12.81 -13.76
C GLY A 227 9.00 -12.46 -15.23
N LEU A 228 9.54 -11.27 -15.46
CA LEU A 228 9.88 -10.77 -16.80
C LEU A 228 11.41 -10.74 -17.02
N TYR A 229 11.81 -10.72 -18.29
CA TYR A 229 13.21 -10.75 -18.69
C TYR A 229 13.70 -9.37 -19.15
N PHE A 230 14.92 -9.03 -18.74
CA PHE A 230 15.52 -7.71 -18.94
C PHE A 230 16.95 -7.82 -19.47
N CYS A 231 17.41 -6.79 -20.17
CA CYS A 231 18.83 -6.66 -20.52
C CYS A 231 19.67 -6.19 -19.32
N ALA A 232 21.00 -6.28 -19.44
CA ALA A 232 21.93 -5.85 -18.39
C ALA A 232 21.81 -4.35 -18.00
N THR A 233 21.33 -3.51 -18.92
CA THR A 233 21.09 -2.08 -18.66
C THR A 233 19.84 -1.82 -17.80
N CYS A 234 18.80 -2.63 -17.94
CA CYS A 234 17.54 -2.47 -17.20
C CYS A 234 17.49 -3.31 -15.91
N HIS A 235 18.41 -4.26 -15.75
CA HIS A 235 18.47 -5.16 -14.60
C HIS A 235 19.89 -5.21 -14.05
N TRP A 236 20.15 -4.47 -12.98
CA TRP A 236 21.49 -4.29 -12.42
C TRP A 236 21.91 -5.39 -11.44
N ASN A 237 21.12 -6.46 -11.34
CA ASN A 237 21.26 -7.47 -10.30
C ASN A 237 21.10 -6.86 -8.91
N ASP A 238 20.23 -5.85 -8.79
CA ASP A 238 19.75 -5.38 -7.51
C ASP A 238 19.09 -6.56 -6.77
N MET A 239 19.28 -6.61 -5.47
CA MET A 239 18.78 -7.68 -4.62
C MET A 239 17.82 -7.12 -3.58
N SER A 240 16.60 -7.66 -3.53
CA SER A 240 15.61 -7.31 -2.51
C SER A 240 14.86 -8.54 -2.02
N ALA A 241 14.36 -8.49 -0.79
CA ALA A 241 13.36 -9.46 -0.35
C ALA A 241 12.04 -9.18 -1.07
N ILE A 242 11.33 -10.26 -1.43
CA ILE A 242 10.18 -10.21 -2.33
C ILE A 242 8.89 -10.38 -1.52
N PRO A 243 7.94 -9.43 -1.56
CA PRO A 243 6.70 -9.49 -0.77
C PRO A 243 5.95 -10.83 -0.88
N ALA A 244 5.79 -11.34 -2.11
CA ALA A 244 5.15 -12.64 -2.34
C ALA A 244 5.84 -13.79 -1.57
N ARG A 245 7.18 -13.84 -1.59
CA ARG A 245 7.95 -14.90 -0.92
C ARG A 245 7.89 -14.79 0.60
N VAL A 246 7.95 -13.56 1.13
CA VAL A 246 7.80 -13.29 2.57
C VAL A 246 6.41 -13.71 3.05
N ILE A 247 5.34 -13.37 2.33
CA ILE A 247 3.97 -13.68 2.79
C ILE A 247 3.59 -15.14 2.60
N HIS A 248 4.03 -15.79 1.53
CA HIS A 248 3.68 -17.20 1.31
C HIS A 248 4.55 -18.13 2.14
N ASN A 249 5.84 -17.82 2.31
CA ASN A 249 6.83 -18.75 2.87
C ASN A 249 7.67 -18.19 4.03
N TRP A 250 7.45 -16.94 4.46
CA TRP A 250 8.36 -16.22 5.37
C TRP A 250 9.82 -16.19 4.89
N ASP A 251 10.01 -16.23 3.57
CA ASP A 251 11.32 -16.26 2.91
C ASP A 251 11.85 -14.85 2.68
N TRP A 252 12.83 -14.47 3.51
CA TRP A 252 13.54 -13.18 3.47
C TRP A 252 14.79 -13.19 2.58
N GLU A 253 15.14 -14.32 1.97
CA GLU A 253 16.31 -14.40 1.12
C GLU A 253 16.13 -13.48 -0.09
N LYS A 254 17.13 -12.63 -0.32
CA LYS A 254 17.04 -11.63 -1.38
C LYS A 254 17.14 -12.29 -2.74
N ARG A 255 16.35 -11.80 -3.69
CA ARG A 255 16.34 -12.26 -5.08
C ARG A 255 16.76 -11.14 -6.01
N TYR A 256 17.34 -11.52 -7.14
CA TYR A 256 17.70 -10.59 -8.20
C TYR A 256 16.44 -10.04 -8.87
N ILE A 257 16.39 -8.71 -9.00
CA ILE A 257 15.26 -7.99 -9.57
C ILE A 257 15.71 -6.89 -10.53
N SER A 258 14.79 -6.51 -11.42
CA SER A 258 14.97 -5.38 -12.33
C SER A 258 15.12 -4.08 -11.56
N ARG A 259 15.74 -3.09 -12.21
CA ARG A 259 15.98 -1.79 -11.58
C ARG A 259 14.68 -1.07 -11.22
N LEU A 260 13.67 -1.16 -12.10
CA LEU A 260 12.33 -0.64 -11.82
C LEU A 260 11.69 -1.32 -10.61
N ALA A 261 11.74 -2.65 -10.54
CA ALA A 261 11.19 -3.40 -9.41
C ALA A 261 11.87 -3.02 -8.09
N TYR A 262 13.20 -2.87 -8.10
CA TYR A 262 13.95 -2.41 -6.93
C TYR A 262 13.47 -1.03 -6.47
N GLN A 263 13.41 -0.05 -7.38
CA GLN A 263 12.92 1.30 -7.08
C GLN A 263 11.49 1.28 -6.53
N MET A 264 10.59 0.48 -7.13
CA MET A 264 9.22 0.33 -6.65
C MET A 264 9.17 -0.23 -5.22
N LEU A 265 9.90 -1.32 -4.94
CA LEU A 265 9.92 -1.94 -3.62
C LEU A 265 10.54 -1.01 -2.57
N THR A 266 11.60 -0.27 -2.91
CA THR A 266 12.21 0.71 -2.01
C THR A 266 11.24 1.83 -1.64
N LEU A 267 10.54 2.41 -2.63
CA LEU A 267 9.59 3.51 -2.40
C LEU A 267 8.36 3.12 -1.57
N SER A 268 8.00 1.83 -1.60
CA SER A 268 6.81 1.30 -0.94
C SER A 268 7.11 0.47 0.29
N TRP A 269 8.38 0.39 0.71
CA TRP A 269 8.82 -0.50 1.80
C TRP A 269 8.08 -0.23 3.12
N ASP A 270 7.84 1.05 3.41
CA ASP A 270 7.13 1.52 4.60
C ASP A 270 5.63 1.71 4.40
N ARG A 271 5.10 1.45 3.20
CA ARG A 271 3.67 1.62 2.91
C ARG A 271 2.90 0.37 3.33
N PRO A 272 1.79 0.50 4.10
CA PRO A 272 1.03 -0.64 4.59
C PRO A 272 0.10 -1.20 3.50
N TYR A 273 0.64 -1.92 2.52
CA TYR A 273 -0.12 -2.49 1.41
C TYR A 273 -0.58 -3.94 1.64
N ILE A 274 -0.07 -4.62 2.67
CA ILE A 274 -0.20 -6.08 2.78
C ILE A 274 -1.21 -6.45 3.87
N ASP A 275 -2.37 -6.98 3.47
CA ASP A 275 -3.28 -7.64 4.41
C ASP A 275 -2.93 -9.13 4.48
N VAL A 276 -2.10 -9.49 5.47
CA VAL A 276 -1.57 -10.85 5.64
C VAL A 276 -2.69 -11.86 5.89
N GLU A 277 -3.73 -11.49 6.63
CA GLU A 277 -4.86 -12.37 6.95
C GLU A 277 -5.65 -12.73 5.69
N SER A 278 -5.87 -11.76 4.80
CA SER A 278 -6.54 -11.99 3.53
C SER A 278 -5.72 -12.84 2.53
N ILE A 279 -4.39 -12.72 2.56
CA ILE A 279 -3.51 -13.37 1.58
C ILE A 279 -3.09 -14.78 2.04
N ASN A 280 -2.66 -14.92 3.29
CA ASN A 280 -2.19 -16.18 3.86
C ASN A 280 -2.44 -16.25 5.39
N SER A 281 -3.69 -16.46 5.78
CA SER A 281 -4.09 -16.61 7.20
C SER A 281 -3.38 -17.76 7.92
N LYS A 282 -2.91 -18.79 7.20
CA LYS A 282 -2.19 -19.92 7.81
C LYS A 282 -0.82 -19.51 8.34
N LEU A 283 -0.22 -18.44 7.81
CA LEU A 283 1.11 -17.95 8.21
C LEU A 283 1.19 -17.67 9.71
N PHE A 284 0.12 -17.15 10.31
CA PHE A 284 0.02 -16.90 11.75
C PHE A 284 0.19 -18.18 12.60
N ASN A 285 -0.13 -19.35 12.06
CA ASN A 285 0.07 -20.62 12.78
C ASN A 285 1.53 -21.10 12.74
N PHE A 286 2.32 -20.62 11.78
CA PHE A 286 3.70 -21.06 11.57
C PHE A 286 4.73 -20.10 12.17
N ILE A 287 4.40 -18.81 12.23
CA ILE A 287 5.30 -17.75 12.71
C ILE A 287 4.73 -17.18 14.02
N ALA A 288 5.33 -17.56 15.14
CA ALA A 288 4.85 -17.21 16.48
C ALA A 288 4.91 -15.70 16.74
N GLU A 289 5.98 -15.05 16.28
CA GLU A 289 6.24 -13.61 16.42
C GLU A 289 5.19 -12.79 15.66
N LEU A 290 4.81 -13.25 14.46
CA LEU A 290 3.77 -12.62 13.65
C LEU A 290 2.41 -12.71 14.35
N GLU A 291 2.03 -13.88 14.86
CA GLU A 291 0.78 -14.08 15.60
C GLU A 291 0.74 -13.29 16.91
N TRP A 292 1.86 -13.22 17.61
CA TRP A 292 2.00 -12.39 18.81
C TRP A 292 1.78 -10.91 18.48
N VAL A 293 2.46 -10.39 17.45
CA VAL A 293 2.31 -8.99 17.02
C VAL A 293 0.89 -8.71 16.54
N HIS A 294 0.27 -9.66 15.84
CA HIS A 294 -1.12 -9.55 15.40
C HIS A 294 -2.09 -9.45 16.58
N LYS A 295 -1.92 -10.28 17.63
CA LYS A 295 -2.69 -10.18 18.87
C LYS A 295 -2.46 -8.84 19.60
N MET A 296 -1.22 -8.37 19.68
CA MET A 296 -0.93 -7.08 20.31
C MET A 296 -1.55 -5.92 19.57
N ARG A 297 -1.49 -5.89 18.24
CA ARG A 297 -2.17 -4.85 17.43
C ARG A 297 -3.69 -4.85 17.68
N LYS A 298 -4.32 -6.02 17.80
CA LYS A 298 -5.75 -6.13 18.21
C LYS A 298 -5.99 -5.57 19.61
N GLY A 299 -5.11 -5.86 20.57
CA GLY A 299 -5.18 -5.29 21.92
C GLY A 299 -5.02 -3.76 21.95
N LEU A 300 -4.05 -3.23 21.20
CA LEU A 300 -3.80 -1.80 21.08
C LEU A 300 -4.97 -1.06 20.40
N GLU A 301 -5.66 -1.68 19.44
CA GLU A 301 -6.86 -1.11 18.85
C GLU A 301 -8.00 -0.97 19.87
N TRP A 302 -8.16 -1.95 20.76
CA TRP A 302 -9.07 -1.80 21.91
C TRP A 302 -8.64 -0.66 22.84
N MET A 303 -7.35 -0.57 23.17
CA MET A 303 -6.81 0.50 24.01
C MET A 303 -7.00 1.89 23.38
N ARG A 304 -6.85 2.01 22.05
CA ARG A 304 -7.07 3.25 21.29
C ARG A 304 -8.46 3.84 21.57
N ARG A 305 -9.50 3.00 21.69
CA ARG A 305 -10.88 3.44 22.01
C ARG A 305 -10.98 4.15 23.37
N TYR A 306 -10.27 3.65 24.38
CA TYR A 306 -10.20 4.30 25.70
C TYR A 306 -9.45 5.64 25.61
N LEU A 307 -8.32 5.65 24.92
CA LEU A 307 -7.41 6.79 24.83
C LEU A 307 -7.99 7.94 23.99
N CYS A 308 -8.70 7.64 22.89
CA CYS A 308 -9.38 8.66 22.08
C CYS A 308 -10.46 9.42 22.86
N ALA A 309 -11.13 8.74 23.80
CA ALA A 309 -12.16 9.32 24.64
C ALA A 309 -11.63 9.84 25.99
N CYS A 310 -10.31 9.95 26.13
CA CYS A 310 -9.64 10.42 27.34
C CYS A 310 -8.77 11.65 27.04
N SER A 311 -9.05 12.78 27.69
CA SER A 311 -8.31 14.02 27.47
C SER A 311 -6.82 13.90 27.79
N SER A 312 -6.46 13.16 28.83
CA SER A 312 -5.06 12.91 29.23
C SER A 312 -4.40 11.74 28.50
N GLY A 313 -5.15 10.95 27.71
CA GLY A 313 -4.63 9.82 26.93
C GLY A 313 -4.21 10.20 25.50
N THR A 314 -4.51 11.42 25.06
CA THR A 314 -4.26 11.90 23.68
C THR A 314 -2.79 11.84 23.26
N SER A 315 -1.85 12.01 24.20
CA SER A 315 -0.40 11.91 23.92
C SER A 315 0.04 10.53 23.45
N LEU A 316 -0.71 9.47 23.78
CA LEU A 316 -0.43 8.08 23.39
C LEU A 316 -0.99 7.71 22.01
N LEU A 317 -1.82 8.57 21.40
CA LEU A 317 -2.43 8.29 20.10
C LEU A 317 -1.42 8.35 18.95
N SER A 318 -0.42 9.24 19.03
CA SER A 318 0.61 9.35 17.99
C SER A 318 1.47 8.07 17.90
N PRO A 319 2.03 7.54 19.00
CA PRO A 319 2.70 6.24 18.99
C PRO A 319 1.82 5.09 18.48
N LEU A 320 0.55 5.05 18.87
CA LEU A 320 -0.41 4.04 18.39
C LEU A 320 -0.61 4.13 16.88
N PHE A 321 -0.77 5.35 16.36
CA PHE A 321 -0.98 5.59 14.94
C PHE A 321 0.19 5.09 14.09
N VAL A 322 1.44 5.32 14.54
CA VAL A 322 2.63 4.81 13.85
C VAL A 322 2.58 3.28 13.74
N GLN A 323 2.18 2.60 14.80
CA GLN A 323 2.21 1.14 14.89
C GLN A 323 0.99 0.44 14.25
N LEU A 324 -0.19 1.05 14.36
CA LEU A 324 -1.45 0.51 13.83
C LEU A 324 -1.68 0.93 12.37
N GLY A 325 -1.13 2.07 11.95
CA GLY A 325 -1.35 2.68 10.65
C GLY A 325 -2.77 3.27 10.48
N ASP A 326 -3.02 3.87 9.32
CA ASP A 326 -4.33 4.39 8.91
C ASP A 326 -5.35 3.29 8.55
N VAL A 327 -4.86 2.10 8.16
CA VAL A 327 -5.67 0.99 7.65
C VAL A 327 -5.47 -0.21 8.56
N ASN A 328 -6.39 -0.35 9.52
CA ASN A 328 -6.46 -1.51 10.40
C ASN A 328 -6.31 -2.80 9.58
N LYS A 329 -5.39 -3.68 9.99
CA LYS A 329 -5.01 -5.00 9.41
C LYS A 329 -3.91 -5.02 8.35
N LYS A 330 -3.47 -3.89 7.80
CA LYS A 330 -2.38 -3.88 6.80
C LYS A 330 -1.00 -3.72 7.42
N TYR A 331 -0.02 -4.40 6.82
CA TYR A 331 1.39 -4.39 7.16
C TYR A 331 2.21 -3.80 5.99
N SER A 332 3.28 -3.09 6.34
CA SER A 332 4.33 -2.72 5.38
C SER A 332 5.41 -3.80 5.37
N MET A 333 6.30 -3.78 4.38
CA MET A 333 7.46 -4.69 4.38
C MET A 333 8.40 -4.37 5.56
N SER A 334 8.54 -3.11 5.96
CA SER A 334 9.29 -2.74 7.16
C SER A 334 8.68 -3.27 8.45
N HIS A 335 7.35 -3.28 8.59
CA HIS A 335 6.70 -3.94 9.73
C HIS A 335 7.05 -5.42 9.77
N LEU A 336 6.87 -6.14 8.66
CA LEU A 336 7.16 -7.57 8.59
C LEU A 336 8.63 -7.88 8.88
N GLN A 337 9.54 -7.04 8.40
CA GLN A 337 10.96 -7.18 8.69
C GLN A 337 11.25 -6.94 10.17
N ALA A 338 10.63 -5.91 10.77
CA ALA A 338 10.78 -5.62 12.19
C ALA A 338 10.20 -6.73 13.09
N ILE A 339 9.18 -7.48 12.62
CA ILE A 339 8.70 -8.71 13.26
C ILE A 339 9.76 -9.79 13.17
N ASN A 340 10.29 -10.04 11.96
CA ASN A 340 11.33 -11.04 11.73
C ASN A 340 12.59 -10.78 12.58
N ASP A 341 12.94 -9.51 12.77
CA ASP A 341 14.11 -9.08 13.54
C ASP A 341 13.79 -8.94 15.06
N GLY A 342 12.54 -9.19 15.49
CA GLY A 342 12.09 -9.10 16.89
C GLY A 342 11.97 -7.68 17.47
N THR A 343 12.33 -6.65 16.69
CA THR A 343 12.32 -5.25 17.14
C THR A 343 10.91 -4.72 17.35
N LEU A 344 9.95 -5.13 16.51
CA LEU A 344 8.57 -4.69 16.63
C LEU A 344 7.88 -5.27 17.87
N GLU A 345 8.22 -6.49 18.25
CA GLU A 345 7.68 -7.14 19.45
C GLU A 345 8.01 -6.35 20.72
N THR A 346 9.27 -5.97 20.87
CA THR A 346 9.74 -5.13 21.99
C THR A 346 8.99 -3.80 22.03
N GLN A 347 8.91 -3.10 20.89
CA GLN A 347 8.23 -1.80 20.80
C GLN A 347 6.75 -1.88 21.16
N LEU A 348 6.04 -2.91 20.67
CA LEU A 348 4.63 -3.09 20.97
C LEU A 348 4.39 -3.50 22.43
N THR A 349 5.28 -4.29 23.02
CA THR A 349 5.21 -4.66 24.44
C THR A 349 5.28 -3.41 25.31
N GLU A 350 6.32 -2.58 25.10
CA GLU A 350 6.51 -1.34 25.85
C GLU A 350 5.32 -0.38 25.68
N LEU A 351 4.85 -0.20 24.44
CA LEU A 351 3.69 0.64 24.17
C LEU A 351 2.42 0.12 24.84
N THR A 352 2.21 -1.21 24.81
CA THR A 352 1.05 -1.86 25.45
C THR A 352 1.05 -1.63 26.96
N GLU A 353 2.20 -1.76 27.62
CA GLU A 353 2.32 -1.52 29.06
C GLU A 353 2.09 -0.05 29.43
N VAL A 354 2.61 0.90 28.64
CA VAL A 354 2.33 2.33 28.84
C VAL A 354 0.84 2.63 28.69
N CYS A 355 0.20 2.11 27.63
CA CYS A 355 -1.23 2.30 27.39
C CYS A 355 -2.07 1.66 28.50
N ARG A 356 -1.74 0.44 28.90
CA ARG A 356 -2.42 -0.29 29.97
C ARG A 356 -2.31 0.44 31.30
N SER A 357 -1.11 0.88 31.68
CA SER A 357 -0.87 1.63 32.90
C SER A 357 -1.71 2.91 32.95
N HIS A 358 -1.81 3.64 31.83
CA HIS A 358 -2.71 4.79 31.73
C HIS A 358 -4.17 4.38 31.91
N ILE A 359 -4.65 3.36 31.19
CA ILE A 359 -6.06 2.97 31.19
C ILE A 359 -6.52 2.51 32.58
N THR A 360 -5.69 1.78 33.31
CA THR A 360 -6.03 1.25 34.63
C THR A 360 -5.90 2.29 35.75
N SER A 361 -5.01 3.28 35.61
CA SER A 361 -4.81 4.34 36.62
C SER A 361 -5.64 5.60 36.39
N CYS A 362 -6.05 5.89 35.16
CA CYS A 362 -6.84 7.06 34.82
C CYS A 362 -8.32 6.84 35.18
N ALA A 363 -8.88 7.70 36.04
CA ALA A 363 -10.29 7.59 36.47
C ALA A 363 -11.32 7.61 35.32
N LEU A 364 -11.03 8.33 34.23
CA LEU A 364 -11.91 8.37 33.05
C LEU A 364 -11.89 7.05 32.25
N CYS A 365 -10.72 6.39 32.20
CA CYS A 365 -10.53 5.16 31.46
C CYS A 365 -10.97 3.95 32.29
N SER A 366 -10.54 3.88 33.55
CA SER A 366 -10.85 2.77 34.45
C SER A 366 -12.33 2.67 34.78
N GLY A 367 -13.04 3.80 34.82
CA GLY A 367 -14.51 3.85 34.96
C GLY A 367 -15.27 3.21 33.79
N LYS A 368 -14.61 2.97 32.64
CA LYS A 368 -15.18 2.27 31.46
C LYS A 368 -14.77 0.80 31.40
N GLY A 369 -14.11 0.28 32.44
CA GLY A 369 -13.86 -1.14 32.58
C GLY A 369 -15.12 -1.92 32.95
N TYR A 370 -15.05 -3.25 32.87
CA TYR A 370 -16.19 -4.13 33.09
C TYR A 370 -16.01 -4.95 34.36
N LEU A 371 -17.11 -5.37 34.97
CA LEU A 371 -17.11 -6.34 36.07
C LEU A 371 -17.78 -7.63 35.65
N CYS A 372 -17.21 -8.76 36.07
CA CYS A 372 -17.75 -10.07 35.75
C CYS A 372 -18.95 -10.40 36.67
N GLU A 373 -20.16 -10.45 36.08
CA GLU A 373 -21.40 -10.73 36.83
C GLU A 373 -21.47 -12.14 37.44
N VAL A 374 -20.58 -13.06 37.05
CA VAL A 374 -20.63 -14.47 37.47
C VAL A 374 -19.94 -14.71 38.80
N CYS A 375 -18.80 -14.05 39.05
CA CYS A 375 -17.94 -14.36 40.20
C CYS A 375 -18.07 -13.37 41.37
N GLY A 376 -18.67 -12.20 41.18
CA GLY A 376 -18.75 -11.17 42.21
C GLY A 376 -17.38 -10.60 42.66
N ASN A 377 -16.30 -10.93 41.94
CA ASN A 377 -14.99 -10.29 42.10
C ASN A 377 -15.05 -8.86 41.56
N ASN A 378 -14.44 -7.92 42.30
CA ASN A 378 -14.34 -6.51 41.92
C ASN A 378 -13.13 -6.21 41.02
N GLU A 379 -12.45 -7.24 40.53
CA GLU A 379 -11.44 -7.11 39.47
C GLU A 379 -12.08 -6.53 38.21
N VAL A 380 -11.53 -5.40 37.77
CA VAL A 380 -11.95 -4.71 36.55
C VAL A 380 -11.33 -5.40 35.34
N LEU A 381 -12.18 -5.78 34.39
CA LEU A 381 -11.83 -6.41 33.14
C LEU A 381 -11.82 -5.41 31.98
N TYR A 382 -10.90 -5.60 31.06
CA TYR A 382 -10.81 -4.83 29.83
C TYR A 382 -10.81 -5.72 28.58
N PRO A 383 -11.30 -5.25 27.42
CA PRO A 383 -11.35 -6.02 26.17
C PRO A 383 -10.00 -6.55 25.69
N PHE A 384 -8.89 -5.95 26.12
CA PHE A 384 -7.53 -6.34 25.77
C PHE A 384 -6.88 -7.32 26.76
N ASP A 385 -7.60 -7.77 27.79
CA ASP A 385 -7.09 -8.75 28.75
C ASP A 385 -7.23 -10.18 28.22
N SER A 386 -6.15 -10.96 28.27
CA SER A 386 -6.11 -12.34 27.78
C SER A 386 -7.06 -13.29 28.51
N GLY A 387 -7.38 -12.98 29.77
CA GLY A 387 -8.29 -13.73 30.63
C GLY A 387 -9.76 -13.35 30.48
N ALA A 388 -10.10 -12.41 29.61
CA ALA A 388 -11.46 -11.90 29.47
C ALA A 388 -12.14 -12.33 28.16
N ILE A 389 -13.46 -12.44 28.19
CA ILE A 389 -14.31 -12.73 27.03
C ILE A 389 -15.41 -11.68 26.98
N LEU A 390 -15.59 -11.10 25.80
CA LEU A 390 -16.68 -10.19 25.46
C LEU A 390 -17.84 -11.00 24.86
N CYS A 391 -19.06 -10.72 25.30
CA CYS A 391 -20.25 -11.23 24.63
C CYS A 391 -20.46 -10.49 23.32
N ASN A 392 -20.60 -11.22 22.22
CA ASN A 392 -20.75 -10.66 20.87
C ASN A 392 -22.10 -9.94 20.64
N GLU A 393 -23.08 -10.15 21.51
CA GLU A 393 -24.44 -9.59 21.36
C GLU A 393 -24.63 -8.30 22.15
N CYS A 394 -24.12 -8.22 23.38
CA CYS A 394 -24.39 -7.10 24.29
C CYS A 394 -23.13 -6.44 24.86
N ASN A 395 -21.95 -6.86 24.38
CA ASN A 395 -20.63 -6.36 24.77
C ASN A 395 -20.29 -6.49 26.28
N SER A 396 -21.08 -7.24 27.05
CA SER A 396 -20.75 -7.53 28.46
C SER A 396 -19.51 -8.43 28.54
N MET A 397 -18.66 -8.18 29.53
CA MET A 397 -17.43 -8.94 29.73
C MET A 397 -17.49 -9.90 30.91
N TYR A 398 -16.79 -11.01 30.76
CA TYR A 398 -16.68 -12.07 31.74
C TYR A 398 -15.24 -12.59 31.79
N HIS A 399 -14.79 -13.10 32.94
CA HIS A 399 -13.58 -13.92 32.96
C HIS A 399 -13.81 -15.16 32.10
N ARG A 400 -12.81 -15.57 31.33
CA ARG A 400 -12.84 -16.76 30.47
C ARG A 400 -13.27 -18.01 31.23
N GLY A 401 -12.73 -18.22 32.43
CA GLY A 401 -13.13 -19.34 33.30
C GLY A 401 -14.59 -19.27 33.75
N CYS A 402 -15.09 -18.07 34.06
CA CYS A 402 -16.48 -17.84 34.46
C CYS A 402 -17.46 -18.08 33.31
N TRP A 403 -17.11 -17.59 32.12
CA TRP A 403 -17.87 -17.82 30.89
C TRP A 403 -18.03 -19.30 30.57
N LEU A 404 -16.92 -20.06 30.62
CA LEU A 404 -16.93 -21.51 30.39
C LEU A 404 -17.76 -22.25 31.44
N ARG A 405 -17.61 -21.90 32.74
CA ARG A 405 -18.37 -22.52 33.83
C ARG A 405 -19.89 -22.32 33.70
N LYS A 406 -20.32 -21.21 33.10
CA LYS A 406 -21.73 -20.90 32.83
C LYS A 406 -22.21 -21.38 31.45
N GLY A 407 -21.51 -22.34 30.85
CA GLY A 407 -21.94 -22.96 29.59
C GLY A 407 -21.92 -22.00 28.40
N GLN A 408 -21.08 -20.95 28.45
CA GLN A 408 -20.97 -19.93 27.41
C GLN A 408 -22.27 -19.15 27.16
N ILE A 409 -23.07 -18.96 28.21
CA ILE A 409 -24.33 -18.21 28.17
C ILE A 409 -24.10 -16.81 28.78
N CYS A 410 -24.52 -15.77 28.06
CA CYS A 410 -24.51 -14.41 28.58
C CYS A 410 -25.74 -14.13 29.45
N LEU A 411 -25.50 -13.88 30.75
CA LEU A 411 -26.56 -13.58 31.72
C LEU A 411 -27.29 -12.26 31.40
N LYS A 412 -26.60 -11.26 30.83
CA LYS A 412 -27.24 -10.00 30.43
C LYS A 412 -28.17 -10.20 29.23
N CYS A 413 -27.72 -10.89 28.18
CA CYS A 413 -28.55 -11.22 27.03
C CYS A 413 -29.78 -12.04 27.43
N GLN A 414 -29.62 -13.02 28.32
CA GLN A 414 -30.75 -13.78 28.84
C GLN A 414 -31.78 -12.86 29.51
N ARG A 415 -31.36 -11.98 30.42
CA ARG A 415 -32.27 -11.01 31.06
C ARG A 415 -32.93 -10.06 30.05
N LEU A 416 -32.20 -9.63 29.01
CA LEU A 416 -32.75 -8.79 27.94
C LEU A 416 -33.80 -9.53 27.11
N GLN A 417 -33.57 -10.80 26.78
CA GLN A 417 -34.52 -11.64 26.05
C GLN A 417 -35.77 -11.92 26.89
N GLU A 418 -35.62 -12.26 28.17
CA GLU A 418 -36.75 -12.46 29.09
C GLU A 418 -37.60 -11.18 29.23
N ARG A 419 -36.97 -10.00 29.29
CA ARG A 419 -37.71 -8.72 29.29
C ARG A 419 -38.46 -8.47 27.98
N LYS A 420 -37.85 -8.80 26.83
CA LYS A 420 -38.52 -8.68 25.52
C LYS A 420 -39.70 -9.63 25.38
N GLN A 421 -39.61 -10.86 25.91
CA GLN A 421 -40.69 -11.85 25.88
C GLN A 421 -41.85 -11.50 26.82
N ASN A 422 -41.55 -10.84 27.94
CA ASN A 422 -42.54 -10.39 28.92
C ASN A 422 -43.07 -8.98 28.65
N ALA A 423 -42.63 -8.32 27.57
CA ALA A 423 -43.19 -7.06 27.14
C ALA A 423 -44.58 -7.30 26.50
N PRO A 424 -45.64 -6.61 26.95
CA PRO A 424 -46.95 -6.73 26.32
C PRO A 424 -46.87 -6.33 24.84
N SER A 425 -47.58 -7.07 23.98
CA SER A 425 -47.71 -6.77 22.56
C SER A 425 -48.53 -5.48 22.38
N GLU A 426 -47.87 -4.33 22.28
CA GLU A 426 -48.51 -3.09 21.88
C GLU A 426 -48.41 -2.90 20.36
N ASP A 427 -49.58 -2.94 19.71
CA ASP A 427 -49.80 -2.44 18.37
C ASP A 427 -49.69 -0.89 18.37
N GLN A 428 -48.81 -0.37 17.48
CA GLN A 428 -48.81 0.99 16.88
C GLN A 428 -48.38 2.22 17.73
N PRO A 429 -48.00 3.36 17.09
CA PRO A 429 -46.62 3.73 16.78
C PRO A 429 -46.14 4.97 17.58
N ASP A 430 -44.86 5.29 17.43
CA ASP A 430 -44.19 6.54 17.86
C ASP A 430 -44.09 6.78 19.38
N THR A 431 -42.91 6.49 19.94
CA THR A 431 -41.93 7.51 20.40
C THR A 431 -40.67 6.78 20.84
N GLN A 432 -39.70 6.62 19.94
CA GLN A 432 -38.37 6.12 20.30
C GLN A 432 -37.61 7.16 21.14
N VAL A 433 -37.48 6.90 22.44
CA VAL A 433 -36.39 7.45 23.26
C VAL A 433 -35.49 6.27 23.65
N GLU A 434 -34.64 5.87 22.71
CA GLU A 434 -33.50 5.00 22.96
C GLU A 434 -32.41 5.81 23.67
N CYS A 435 -32.32 5.66 25.00
CA CYS A 435 -31.06 5.93 25.72
C CYS A 435 -30.18 4.68 25.61
N GLU A 436 -29.73 4.39 24.39
CA GLU A 436 -28.70 3.40 24.14
C GLU A 436 -27.35 4.12 24.26
N TYR A 437 -26.58 3.81 25.31
CA TYR A 437 -25.14 4.06 25.31
C TYR A 437 -24.53 3.04 24.34
N ASP A 438 -24.70 3.36 23.08
CA ASP A 438 -24.26 2.58 21.94
C ASP A 438 -22.76 2.82 21.73
N ILE A 439 -21.96 1.82 22.10
CA ILE A 439 -20.51 1.81 21.85
C ILE A 439 -20.23 1.61 20.33
N ASP A 440 -21.27 1.25 19.56
CA ASP A 440 -21.18 0.99 18.13
C ASP A 440 -21.55 2.21 17.26
N LYS A 441 -21.80 3.39 17.87
CA LYS A 441 -21.80 4.67 17.14
C LYS A 441 -20.42 5.12 16.61
N PHE A 442 -19.43 4.25 16.72
CA PHE A 442 -18.08 4.40 16.17
C PHE A 442 -17.74 3.31 15.13
N VAL A 443 -18.74 2.60 14.61
CA VAL A 443 -18.60 1.70 13.47
C VAL A 443 -19.18 2.37 12.23
N GLU A 444 -18.43 3.34 11.70
CA GLU A 444 -18.32 3.66 10.26
C GLU A 444 -16.97 4.34 10.00
#